data_AF-A0A2M7QFG1-F1
#
_entry.id   AF-A0A2M7QFG1-F1
#
_cell.length_a   1.000
_cell.length_b   1.000
_cell.length_c   1.000
_cell.angle_alpha   90.00
_cell.angle_beta   90.00
_cell.angle_gamma   90.00
#
_symmetry.space_group_name_H-M   'P 1'
#
loop_
_entity.id
_entity.type
_entity.pdbx_description
1 polymer ?
#
loop_
_entity_poly.entity_id
_entity_poly.type
_entity_poly.pdbx_seq_one_letter_code
_entity_poly.pdbx_strand_id
1 'polypeptide(L)'
;APNIYFYEALTAVEVGRAPKEQVIGFIKDKPAIILELMSKLLGDYAETLSRIEHLVFSDAYRRVISVLLYIAKHFGEVGEKGIIVGHRFTQQDIATLVGVARETASIEIGILEKKGLVKYVDHSIIFANIKDLELELTSDEVKL
;
A
#
# COMPACT_ATOMS: atom_id res chain seq x y z
N ALA A 1 26.67 11.91 -5.95
CA ALA A 1 26.32 12.01 -4.52
C ALA A 1 26.33 10.61 -3.93
N PRO A 2 26.73 10.42 -2.67
CA PRO A 2 26.58 9.12 -2.00
C PRO A 2 25.09 8.73 -2.02
N ASN A 3 24.84 7.43 -2.21
CA ASN A 3 23.49 6.89 -2.14
C ASN A 3 23.03 7.00 -0.68
N ILE A 4 22.05 7.86 -0.40
CA ILE A 4 21.52 8.08 0.95
C ILE A 4 20.45 7.04 1.33
N TYR A 5 20.12 6.13 0.42
CA TYR A 5 19.06 5.15 0.59
C TYR A 5 19.63 3.82 1.10
N PHE A 6 18.88 3.21 2.02
CA PHE A 6 19.14 1.88 2.55
C PHE A 6 18.37 0.85 1.72
N TYR A 7 19.02 -0.26 1.38
CA TYR A 7 18.42 -1.37 0.64
C TYR A 7 18.66 -2.65 1.43
N GLU A 8 17.60 -3.42 1.64
CA GLU A 8 17.63 -4.72 2.30
C GLU A 8 16.95 -5.76 1.41
N ALA A 9 17.52 -6.97 1.39
CA ALA A 9 16.92 -8.10 0.70
C ALA A 9 15.94 -8.82 1.64
N LEU A 10 14.64 -8.79 1.30
CA LEU A 10 13.62 -9.49 2.08
C LEU A 10 13.59 -11.01 1.82
N THR A 11 14.25 -11.45 0.76
CA THR A 11 14.38 -12.87 0.36
C THR A 11 15.79 -13.13 -0.16
N ALA A 12 16.15 -14.40 -0.37
CA ALA A 12 17.41 -14.75 -1.01
C ALA A 12 17.44 -14.17 -2.44
N VAL A 13 18.43 -13.32 -2.71
CA VAL A 13 18.60 -12.64 -4.00
C VAL A 13 20.06 -12.68 -4.45
N GLU A 14 20.26 -12.67 -5.75
CA GLU A 14 21.55 -12.41 -6.36
C GLU A 14 21.58 -10.99 -6.91
N VAL A 15 22.67 -10.27 -6.67
CA VAL A 15 22.82 -8.87 -7.11
C VAL A 15 24.07 -8.75 -7.98
N GLY A 16 23.88 -8.29 -9.21
CA GLY A 16 24.97 -7.85 -10.08
C GLY A 16 25.38 -6.41 -9.76
N ARG A 17 26.68 -6.17 -9.59
CA ARG A 17 27.23 -4.82 -9.41
C ARG A 17 28.23 -4.51 -10.51
N ALA A 18 28.07 -3.36 -11.15
CA ALA A 18 29.01 -2.85 -12.15
C ALA A 18 29.40 -1.40 -11.85
N PRO A 19 30.63 -0.97 -12.17
CA PRO A 19 31.02 0.44 -12.10
C PRO A 19 30.15 1.30 -13.02
N LYS A 20 29.80 2.51 -12.57
CA LYS A 20 28.93 3.43 -13.30
C LYS A 20 29.44 3.68 -14.72
N GLU A 21 30.74 3.87 -14.87
CA GLU A 21 31.39 4.18 -16.14
C GLU A 21 31.27 3.02 -17.14
N GLN A 22 31.34 1.78 -16.65
CA GLN A 22 31.17 0.58 -17.47
C GLN A 22 29.71 0.42 -17.92
N VAL A 23 28.74 0.69 -17.03
CA VAL A 23 27.32 0.65 -17.37
C VAL A 23 27.01 1.70 -18.43
N ILE A 24 27.49 2.95 -18.26
CA ILE A 24 27.31 4.03 -19.23
C ILE A 24 27.93 3.66 -20.58
N GLY A 25 29.16 3.13 -20.59
CA GLY A 25 29.81 2.67 -21.82
C GLY A 25 29.03 1.54 -22.50
N PHE A 26 28.47 0.61 -21.72
CA PHE A 26 27.70 -0.51 -22.24
C PHE A 26 26.39 -0.09 -22.91
N ILE A 27 25.67 0.88 -22.34
CA ILE A 27 24.37 1.32 -22.84
C ILE A 27 24.46 2.33 -24.00
N LYS A 28 25.58 3.06 -24.12
CA LYS A 28 25.75 4.19 -25.05
C LYS A 28 25.36 3.87 -26.50
N ASP A 29 25.72 2.68 -26.97
CA ASP A 29 25.50 2.26 -28.36
C ASP A 29 24.37 1.21 -28.48
N LYS A 30 23.51 1.09 -27.46
CA LYS A 30 22.41 0.11 -27.40
C LYS A 30 21.07 0.81 -27.15
N PRO A 31 20.48 1.46 -28.17
CA PRO A 31 19.26 2.26 -28.01
C PRO A 31 18.05 1.45 -27.52
N ALA A 32 17.96 0.16 -27.85
CA ALA A 32 16.90 -0.71 -27.35
C ALA A 32 16.91 -0.84 -25.81
N ILE A 33 18.09 -0.97 -25.20
CA ILE A 33 18.25 -1.07 -23.74
C ILE A 33 17.87 0.26 -23.08
N ILE A 34 18.26 1.39 -23.68
CA ILE A 34 17.89 2.71 -23.19
C ILE A 34 16.37 2.88 -23.22
N LEU A 35 15.71 2.45 -24.30
CA LEU A 35 14.26 2.51 -24.42
C LEU A 35 13.58 1.69 -23.31
N GLU A 36 14.03 0.44 -23.07
CA GLU A 36 13.50 -0.42 -22.01
C GLU A 36 13.70 0.19 -20.62
N LEU A 37 14.89 0.72 -20.33
CA LEU A 37 15.18 1.41 -19.07
C LEU A 37 14.28 2.62 -18.86
N MET A 38 14.09 3.44 -19.91
CA MET A 38 13.21 4.61 -19.86
C MET A 38 11.75 4.22 -19.65
N SER A 39 11.26 3.19 -20.36
CA SER A 39 9.91 2.66 -20.16
C SER A 39 9.72 2.16 -18.73
N LYS A 40 10.70 1.45 -18.16
CA LYS A 40 10.65 0.97 -16.78
C LYS A 40 10.62 2.14 -15.78
N LEU A 41 11.51 3.13 -15.96
CA LEU A 41 11.56 4.32 -15.12
C LEU A 41 10.24 5.12 -15.17
N LEU A 42 9.66 5.29 -16.36
CA LEU A 42 8.36 5.96 -16.51
C LEU A 42 7.23 5.18 -15.84
N GLY A 43 7.23 3.84 -15.93
CA GLY A 43 6.29 2.99 -15.21
C GLY A 43 6.41 3.13 -13.70
N ASP A 44 7.63 3.03 -13.16
CA ASP A 44 7.90 3.17 -11.72
C ASP A 44 7.57 4.59 -11.22
N TYR A 45 7.80 5.61 -12.05
CA TYR A 45 7.43 6.99 -11.76
C TYR A 45 5.90 7.18 -11.72
N ALA A 46 5.17 6.63 -12.68
CA ALA A 46 3.70 6.68 -12.69
C ALA A 46 3.10 5.95 -11.48
N GLU A 47 3.65 4.79 -11.09
CA GLU A 47 3.24 4.08 -9.88
C GLU A 47 3.52 4.92 -8.62
N THR A 48 4.66 5.58 -8.56
CA THR A 48 5.01 6.48 -7.45
C THR A 48 4.04 7.66 -7.37
N LEU A 49 3.70 8.28 -8.51
CA LEU A 49 2.72 9.35 -8.57
C LEU A 49 1.34 8.88 -8.13
N SER A 50 0.88 7.70 -8.55
CA SER A 50 -0.39 7.12 -8.08
C SER A 50 -0.37 6.87 -6.57
N ARG A 51 0.73 6.38 -6.01
CA ARG A 51 0.89 6.24 -4.54
C ARG A 51 0.81 7.60 -3.84
N ILE A 52 1.47 8.63 -4.37
CA ILE A 52 1.38 10.00 -3.85
C ILE A 52 -0.05 10.53 -3.98
N GLU A 53 -0.72 10.28 -5.10
CA GLU A 53 -2.10 10.68 -5.34
C GLU A 53 -3.03 10.02 -4.32
N HIS A 54 -2.88 8.72 -4.07
CA HIS A 54 -3.58 8.04 -2.98
C HIS A 54 -3.25 8.64 -1.61
N LEU A 55 -2.00 9.04 -1.35
CA LEU A 55 -1.59 9.70 -0.10
C LEU A 55 -2.18 11.11 0.08
N VAL A 56 -2.34 11.86 -1.02
CA VAL A 56 -2.72 13.28 -1.04
C VAL A 56 -4.22 13.50 -1.21
N PHE A 57 -4.89 12.70 -2.06
CA PHE A 57 -6.29 12.92 -2.46
C PHE A 57 -7.31 12.06 -1.69
N SER A 58 -6.85 11.21 -0.78
CA SER A 58 -7.75 10.54 0.16
C SER A 58 -7.67 11.23 1.53
N ASP A 59 -8.82 11.74 2.00
CA ASP A 59 -9.01 11.96 3.44
C ASP A 59 -8.58 10.68 4.15
N ALA A 60 -7.96 10.79 5.33
CA ALA A 60 -7.33 9.68 6.04
C ALA A 60 -8.26 8.44 6.10
N TYR A 61 -9.57 8.67 6.13
CA TYR A 61 -10.62 7.68 5.99
C TYR A 61 -10.52 6.78 4.75
N ARG A 62 -10.55 7.34 3.53
CA ARG A 62 -10.49 6.59 2.27
C ARG A 62 -9.16 5.82 2.16
N ARG A 63 -8.10 6.39 2.72
CA ARG A 63 -6.76 5.81 2.76
C ARG A 63 -6.68 4.59 3.66
N VAL A 64 -7.32 4.66 4.83
CA VAL A 64 -7.53 3.53 5.74
C VAL A 64 -8.36 2.43 5.07
N ILE A 65 -9.45 2.78 4.37
CA ILE A 65 -10.27 1.81 3.64
C ILE A 65 -9.43 1.06 2.57
N SER A 66 -8.63 1.77 1.78
CA SER A 66 -7.76 1.17 0.76
C SER A 66 -6.76 0.17 1.36
N VAL A 67 -6.13 0.52 2.49
CA VAL A 67 -5.21 -0.38 3.19
C VAL A 67 -5.94 -1.60 3.77
N LEU A 68 -7.13 -1.41 4.33
CA LEU A 68 -7.96 -2.50 4.86
C LEU A 68 -8.40 -3.47 3.75
N LEU A 69 -8.80 -2.97 2.57
CA LEU A 69 -9.12 -3.78 1.40
C LEU A 69 -7.90 -4.56 0.89
N TYR A 70 -6.73 -3.92 0.85
CA TYR A 70 -5.47 -4.59 0.54
C TYR A 70 -5.19 -5.74 1.53
N ILE A 71 -5.34 -5.48 2.83
CA ILE A 71 -5.12 -6.48 3.87
C ILE A 71 -6.09 -7.66 3.73
N ALA A 72 -7.39 -7.40 3.52
CA ALA A 72 -8.39 -8.44 3.30
C ALA A 72 -8.08 -9.29 2.06
N LYS A 73 -7.67 -8.65 0.96
CA LYS A 73 -7.36 -9.34 -0.30
C LYS A 73 -6.15 -10.26 -0.20
N HIS A 74 -5.11 -9.85 0.53
CA HIS A 74 -3.83 -10.55 0.56
C HIS A 74 -3.65 -11.49 1.76
N PHE A 75 -4.34 -11.23 2.87
CA PHE A 75 -4.18 -11.96 4.13
C PHE A 75 -5.50 -12.49 4.70
N GLY A 76 -6.61 -12.31 3.98
CA GLY A 76 -7.93 -12.73 4.42
C GLY A 76 -8.26 -14.17 4.03
N GLU A 77 -8.88 -14.88 4.96
CA GLU A 77 -9.51 -16.18 4.73
C GLU A 77 -11.03 -16.05 4.82
N VAL A 78 -11.76 -16.85 4.04
CA VAL A 78 -13.22 -16.86 4.07
C VAL A 78 -13.68 -17.58 5.34
N GLY A 79 -14.42 -16.87 6.21
CA GLY A 79 -15.02 -17.41 7.42
C GLY A 79 -16.55 -17.27 7.44
N GLU A 80 -17.18 -17.77 8.51
CA GLU A 80 -18.65 -17.76 8.65
C GLU A 80 -19.27 -16.35 8.70
N LYS A 81 -18.50 -15.34 9.13
CA LYS A 81 -18.96 -13.96 9.33
C LYS A 81 -18.38 -12.96 8.32
N GLY A 82 -17.85 -13.46 7.20
CA GLY A 82 -17.18 -12.66 6.17
C GLY A 82 -15.69 -13.02 6.06
N ILE A 83 -14.86 -12.06 5.65
CA ILE A 83 -13.41 -12.30 5.53
C ILE A 83 -12.75 -12.04 6.88
N ILE A 84 -11.90 -12.97 7.31
CA ILE A 84 -11.16 -12.87 8.57
C ILE A 84 -9.67 -12.79 8.25
N VAL A 85 -9.01 -11.79 8.82
CA VAL A 85 -7.56 -11.68 8.81
C VAL A 85 -7.09 -11.98 10.23
N GLY A 86 -6.58 -13.20 10.45
CA GLY A 86 -6.12 -13.69 11.75
C GLY A 86 -4.74 -13.17 12.18
N HIS A 87 -4.07 -12.42 11.30
CA HIS A 87 -2.80 -11.78 11.61
C HIS A 87 -2.99 -10.47 12.37
N ARG A 88 -2.09 -10.22 13.34
CA ARG A 88 -2.12 -9.02 14.18
C ARG A 88 -1.65 -7.79 13.40
N PHE A 89 -2.61 -7.12 12.76
CA PHE A 89 -2.46 -5.74 12.31
C PHE A 89 -2.96 -4.81 13.41
N THR A 90 -2.07 -4.06 14.04
CA THR A 90 -2.44 -3.06 15.03
C THR A 90 -2.82 -1.74 14.36
N GLN A 91 -3.50 -0.85 15.09
CA GLN A 91 -3.77 0.51 14.61
C GLN A 91 -2.49 1.28 14.26
N GLN A 92 -1.36 0.97 14.92
CA GLN A 92 -0.06 1.57 14.59
C GLN A 92 0.44 1.07 13.24
N ASP A 93 0.27 -0.21 12.93
CA ASP A 93 0.67 -0.79 11.64
C ASP A 93 -0.16 -0.17 10.51
N ILE A 94 -1.48 -0.04 10.72
CA ILE A 94 -2.35 0.65 9.76
C ILE A 94 -1.90 2.11 9.58
N ALA A 95 -1.60 2.83 10.65
CA ALA A 95 -1.13 4.22 10.58
C ALA A 95 0.16 4.35 9.77
N THR A 96 1.11 3.43 9.95
CA THR A 96 2.37 3.39 9.19
C THR A 96 2.13 3.09 7.70
N LEU A 97 1.26 2.13 7.38
CA LEU A 97 0.91 1.78 5.99
C LEU A 97 0.17 2.92 5.26
N VAL A 98 -0.68 3.65 5.98
CA VAL A 98 -1.49 4.76 5.46
C VAL A 98 -0.68 6.08 5.40
N GLY A 99 0.37 6.21 6.21
CA GLY A 99 1.16 7.44 6.34
C GLY A 99 0.44 8.52 7.14
N VAL A 100 -0.19 8.15 8.25
CA VAL A 100 -0.90 9.08 9.17
C VAL A 100 -0.49 8.84 10.62
N ALA A 101 -0.89 9.74 11.53
CA ALA A 101 -0.72 9.51 12.96
C ALA A 101 -1.60 8.34 13.43
N ARG A 102 -1.14 7.63 14.48
CA ARG A 102 -1.89 6.53 15.12
C ARG A 102 -3.29 6.96 15.55
N GLU A 103 -3.41 8.16 16.08
CA GLU A 103 -4.68 8.75 16.52
C GLU A 103 -5.66 8.90 15.36
N THR A 104 -5.20 9.41 14.22
CA THR A 104 -5.99 9.53 13.00
C THR A 104 -6.44 8.15 12.50
N ALA A 105 -5.54 7.17 12.40
CA ALA A 105 -5.92 5.81 12.00
C ALA A 105 -6.95 5.20 12.96
N SER A 106 -6.80 5.38 14.26
CA SER A 106 -7.77 4.90 15.26
C SER A 106 -9.14 5.55 15.10
N ILE A 107 -9.21 6.85 14.79
CA ILE A 107 -10.47 7.56 14.56
C ILE A 107 -11.20 6.97 13.35
N GLU A 108 -10.50 6.83 12.23
CA GLU A 108 -11.09 6.35 10.99
C GLU A 108 -11.50 4.88 11.06
N ILE A 109 -10.68 4.02 11.68
CA ILE A 109 -11.06 2.63 11.98
C ILE A 109 -12.31 2.60 12.85
N GLY A 110 -12.40 3.44 13.87
CA GLY A 110 -13.57 3.51 14.75
C GLY A 110 -14.85 3.93 14.03
N ILE A 111 -14.77 4.74 12.97
CA ILE A 111 -15.91 5.09 12.12
C ILE A 111 -16.36 3.87 11.30
N LEU A 112 -15.43 3.13 10.72
CA LEU A 112 -15.75 1.90 9.97
C LEU A 112 -16.34 0.82 10.89
N GLU A 113 -15.87 0.70 12.13
CA GLU A 113 -16.45 -0.20 13.12
C GLU A 113 -17.88 0.21 13.51
N LYS A 114 -18.14 1.51 13.69
CA LYS A 114 -19.49 2.04 13.94
C LYS A 114 -20.45 1.78 12.78
N LYS A 115 -19.94 1.82 11.53
CA LYS A 115 -20.68 1.46 10.32
C LYS A 115 -20.85 -0.06 10.15
N GLY A 116 -20.20 -0.88 10.98
CA GLY A 116 -20.26 -2.34 10.91
C GLY A 116 -19.50 -2.94 9.72
N LEU A 117 -18.64 -2.17 9.05
CA LEU A 117 -17.90 -2.60 7.87
C LEU A 117 -16.68 -3.46 8.24
N VAL A 118 -16.03 -3.12 9.36
CA VAL A 118 -14.95 -3.92 9.96
C VAL A 118 -15.17 -4.11 11.45
N LYS A 119 -14.50 -5.10 12.03
CA LYS A 119 -14.48 -5.32 13.47
C LYS A 119 -13.14 -5.87 13.91
N TYR A 120 -12.54 -5.29 14.95
CA TYR A 120 -11.37 -5.84 15.60
C TYR A 120 -11.78 -6.79 16.73
N VAL A 121 -11.31 -8.04 16.69
CA VAL A 121 -11.57 -9.06 17.73
C VAL A 121 -10.30 -9.85 17.96
N ASP A 122 -9.79 -9.88 19.21
CA ASP A 122 -8.64 -10.70 19.62
C ASP A 122 -7.47 -10.69 18.61
N HIS A 123 -7.01 -9.49 18.25
CA HIS A 123 -5.94 -9.25 17.27
C HIS A 123 -6.24 -9.62 15.81
N SER A 124 -7.48 -9.99 15.51
CA SER A 124 -7.95 -10.25 14.15
C SER A 124 -8.81 -9.09 13.63
N ILE A 125 -8.83 -8.93 12.31
CA ILE A 125 -9.74 -8.02 11.62
C ILE A 125 -10.80 -8.86 10.92
N ILE A 126 -12.07 -8.58 11.20
CA ILE A 126 -13.21 -9.21 10.55
C ILE A 126 -13.84 -8.19 9.62
N PHE A 127 -13.99 -8.56 8.36
CA PHE A 127 -14.64 -7.78 7.31
C PHE A 127 -16.02 -8.38 7.06
N ALA A 128 -17.08 -7.65 7.43
CA ALA A 128 -18.44 -8.16 7.34
C ALA A 128 -18.85 -8.43 5.87
N ASN A 129 -18.54 -7.47 4.99
CA ASN A 129 -18.76 -7.59 3.55
C ASN A 129 -17.76 -6.69 2.80
N ILE A 130 -16.91 -7.31 1.97
CA ILE A 130 -15.91 -6.58 1.16
C ILE A 130 -16.57 -5.65 0.15
N LYS A 131 -17.70 -6.04 -0.43
CA LYS A 131 -18.38 -5.20 -1.42
C LYS A 131 -18.88 -3.90 -0.80
N ASP A 132 -19.35 -3.94 0.44
CA ASP A 132 -19.83 -2.75 1.14
C ASP A 132 -18.66 -1.81 1.48
N LEU A 133 -17.49 -2.38 1.79
CA LEU A 133 -16.26 -1.61 2.02
C LEU A 133 -15.69 -1.00 0.71
N GLU A 134 -15.80 -1.71 -0.42
CA GLU A 134 -15.48 -1.19 -1.76
C GLU A 134 -16.43 -0.05 -2.17
N LEU A 135 -17.74 -0.21 -1.89
CA LEU A 135 -18.73 0.83 -2.13
C LEU A 135 -18.44 2.08 -1.29
N GLU A 136 -18.15 1.89 0.00
CA GLU A 136 -17.79 2.96 0.94
C GLU A 136 -16.59 3.79 0.44
N LEU A 137 -15.58 3.14 -0.16
CA LEU A 137 -14.42 3.80 -0.77
C LEU A 137 -14.81 4.72 -1.92
N THR A 138 -15.78 4.30 -2.74
CA THR A 138 -16.26 5.04 -3.92
C THR A 138 -17.35 6.07 -3.64
N SER A 139 -18.01 6.02 -2.47
CA SER A 139 -19.02 7.01 -2.10
C SER A 139 -18.40 8.38 -1.82
N ASP A 140 -19.03 9.42 -2.37
CA ASP A 140 -18.61 10.83 -2.27
C ASP A 140 -19.09 11.55 -1.01
N GLU A 141 -19.44 10.82 0.06
CA GLU A 141 -19.76 11.44 1.34
C GLU A 141 -18.47 11.93 2.04
N VAL A 142 -18.04 13.12 1.60
CA VAL A 142 -17.23 14.05 2.39
C VAL A 142 -18.02 14.32 3.67
N LYS A 143 -17.44 13.97 4.82
CA LYS A 143 -18.03 14.29 6.13
C LYS A 143 -18.27 15.80 6.22
N LEU A 144 -19.52 16.17 6.48
CA LEU A 144 -19.90 17.38 7.23
C LEU A 144 -19.61 17.15 8.72
#